data_AF-A0A6M2AXD7-F1
#
_entry.id   AF-A0A6M2AXD7-F1
#
_cell.length_a   1.000
_cell.length_b   1.000
_cell.length_c   1.000
_cell.angle_alpha   90.00
_cell.angle_beta   90.00
_cell.angle_gamma   90.00
#
_symmetry.space_group_name_H-M   'P 1'
#
loop_
_entity.id
_entity.type
_entity.pdbx_description
1 polymer ?
#
loop_
_entity_poly.entity_id
_entity_poly.type
_entity_poly.pdbx_seq_one_letter_code
_entity_poly.pdbx_strand_id
1 'polypeptide(L)'
;MKLKNLIVLLLFSNLIFLNANAQVGIGTTNPHSSAALDVSSNNSGFLPPRMTTSQRNAITNPVAGLMIYNLEENCINFWNASEWISLCGDSATTFQCGDPVTFTYKGTSVTYGTVEGANGRCWLDRNLGASRVANSKTDSNSYGDLFQWGRLDDGHQTRTSSVTSVRSNNDIPGHNKFIASQSFNDWRNPQNDALWQGLNGINNPCPNGFRLPTVDEWQTEVASWSSSNANGAFNFPLKLTIGGERYTSSGSLLGVGERGNYWSSTIITGFPKLSSKVYLSNTSVFTDAGDYRAFGASVRCIKEQ
;
A
#
# COMPACT_ATOMS: atom_id res chain seq x y z
N MET A 1 70.17 -37.68 22.71
CA MET A 1 69.79 -36.59 21.79
C MET A 1 69.64 -35.33 22.65
N LYS A 2 70.50 -34.32 22.46
CA LYS A 2 70.64 -33.18 23.37
C LYS A 2 69.40 -32.27 23.29
N LEU A 3 69.00 -31.66 24.40
CA LEU A 3 67.84 -30.75 24.55
C LEU A 3 67.69 -29.71 23.42
N LYS A 4 68.82 -29.29 22.80
CA LYS A 4 68.85 -28.43 21.60
C LYS A 4 68.11 -29.01 20.38
N ASN A 5 68.15 -30.32 20.15
CA ASN A 5 67.50 -30.93 18.98
C ASN A 5 65.97 -31.07 19.18
N LEU A 6 65.49 -31.10 20.43
CA LEU A 6 64.06 -31.13 20.75
C LEU A 6 63.42 -29.74 20.59
N ILE A 7 64.16 -28.67 20.92
CA ILE A 7 63.72 -27.27 20.73
C ILE A 7 63.61 -26.93 19.24
N VAL A 8 64.54 -27.41 18.40
CA VAL A 8 64.45 -27.21 16.93
C VAL A 8 63.27 -27.96 16.33
N LEU A 9 62.92 -29.15 16.85
CA LEU A 9 61.74 -29.91 16.40
C LEU A 9 60.41 -29.25 16.82
N LEU A 10 60.35 -28.67 18.03
CA LEU A 10 59.19 -27.91 18.53
C LEU A 10 59.03 -26.52 17.87
N LEU A 11 60.12 -25.93 17.39
CA LEU A 11 60.08 -24.71 16.57
C LEU A 11 59.59 -24.98 15.13
N PHE A 12 59.84 -26.17 14.58
CA PHE A 12 59.34 -26.58 13.27
C PHE A 12 57.87 -27.05 13.28
N SER A 13 57.35 -27.56 14.41
CA SER A 13 55.93 -27.95 14.53
C SER A 13 54.96 -26.76 14.66
N ASN A 14 55.48 -25.54 14.78
CA ASN A 14 54.72 -24.29 14.74
C ASN A 14 54.77 -23.61 13.36
N LEU A 15 55.05 -24.36 12.29
CA LEU A 15 54.68 -23.93 10.93
C LEU A 15 53.16 -23.97 10.83
N ILE A 16 52.57 -22.88 11.29
CA ILE A 16 51.16 -22.51 11.24
C ILE A 16 50.59 -22.95 9.89
N PHE A 17 49.57 -23.81 9.93
CA PHE A 17 48.63 -23.98 8.83
C PHE A 17 47.89 -22.66 8.64
N LEU A 18 48.52 -21.72 7.93
CA LEU A 18 47.85 -20.52 7.47
C LEU A 18 46.85 -21.00 6.42
N ASN A 19 45.57 -20.99 6.80
CA ASN A 19 44.49 -21.12 5.83
C ASN A 19 44.59 -19.93 4.86
N ALA A 20 45.25 -20.14 3.72
CA ALA A 20 45.25 -19.20 2.63
C ALA A 20 43.87 -19.32 1.96
N ASN A 21 42.99 -18.34 2.21
CA ASN A 21 41.72 -18.27 1.49
C ASN A 21 42.03 -17.92 0.02
N ALA A 22 41.59 -18.76 -0.91
CA ALA A 22 41.68 -18.48 -2.34
C ALA A 22 40.54 -17.53 -2.76
N GLN A 23 40.60 -16.28 -2.31
CA GLN A 23 39.69 -15.22 -2.74
C GLN A 23 40.28 -14.52 -3.98
N VAL A 24 39.44 -14.24 -4.96
CA VAL A 24 39.86 -13.48 -6.15
C VAL A 24 39.50 -12.02 -5.93
N GLY A 25 40.50 -11.17 -5.73
CA GLY A 25 40.35 -9.72 -5.79
C GLY A 25 40.67 -9.19 -7.18
N ILE A 26 39.81 -8.34 -7.73
CA ILE A 26 40.09 -7.56 -8.95
C ILE A 26 40.05 -6.08 -8.57
N GLY A 27 41.19 -5.40 -8.64
CA GLY A 27 41.30 -3.99 -8.23
C GLY A 27 41.34 -3.75 -6.71
N THR A 28 41.41 -4.81 -5.90
CA THR A 28 41.63 -4.75 -4.45
C THR A 28 42.65 -5.80 -4.01
N THR A 29 43.53 -5.45 -3.07
CA THR A 29 44.47 -6.38 -2.41
C THR A 29 43.92 -6.93 -1.10
N ASN A 30 42.76 -6.43 -0.64
CA ASN A 30 42.08 -6.88 0.56
C ASN A 30 40.60 -7.18 0.23
N PRO A 31 40.31 -8.29 -0.46
CA PRO A 31 38.94 -8.72 -0.70
C PRO A 31 38.16 -8.86 0.60
N HIS A 32 36.87 -8.52 0.59
CA HIS A 32 36.02 -8.71 1.76
C HIS A 32 36.00 -10.18 2.19
N SER A 33 36.05 -10.45 3.50
CA SER A 33 36.19 -11.82 4.04
C SER A 33 35.02 -12.74 3.72
N SER A 34 33.86 -12.19 3.34
CA SER A 34 32.69 -12.95 2.92
C SER A 34 32.57 -13.14 1.40
N ALA A 35 33.51 -12.62 0.60
CA ALA A 35 33.46 -12.67 -0.86
C ALA A 35 34.42 -13.72 -1.41
N ALA A 36 33.94 -14.54 -2.35
CA ALA A 36 34.82 -15.40 -3.17
C ALA A 36 35.45 -14.62 -4.34
N LEU A 37 34.72 -13.62 -4.86
CA LEU A 37 35.17 -12.65 -5.86
C LEU A 37 34.80 -11.24 -5.37
N ASP A 38 35.78 -10.35 -5.26
CA ASP A 38 35.59 -8.94 -4.89
C ASP A 38 36.19 -8.04 -5.98
N VAL A 39 35.37 -7.18 -6.58
CA VAL A 39 35.76 -6.30 -7.68
C VAL A 39 35.63 -4.85 -7.22
N SER A 40 36.76 -4.16 -7.11
CA SER A 40 36.82 -2.75 -6.73
C SER A 40 37.29 -1.90 -7.91
N SER A 41 36.50 -0.91 -8.30
CA SER A 41 36.87 0.08 -9.31
C SER A 41 36.08 1.37 -9.08
N ASN A 42 36.71 2.51 -9.37
CA ASN A 42 36.07 3.83 -9.30
C ASN A 42 35.64 4.35 -10.69
N ASN A 43 35.91 3.60 -11.77
CA ASN A 43 35.66 4.06 -13.14
C ASN A 43 35.19 2.97 -14.11
N SER A 44 35.01 1.73 -13.64
CA SER A 44 34.60 0.58 -14.44
C SER A 44 33.61 -0.29 -13.66
N GLY A 45 32.76 -1.02 -14.38
CA GLY A 45 31.79 -1.95 -13.79
C GLY A 45 32.10 -3.41 -14.10
N PHE A 46 31.26 -4.31 -13.60
CA PHE A 46 31.28 -5.72 -14.00
C PHE A 46 30.49 -5.90 -15.30
N LEU A 47 31.11 -6.50 -16.32
CA LEU A 47 30.46 -6.86 -17.57
C LEU A 47 30.16 -8.37 -17.58
N PRO A 48 28.94 -8.82 -17.21
CA PRO A 48 28.59 -10.24 -17.26
C PRO A 48 28.60 -10.75 -18.72
N PRO A 49 28.62 -12.08 -18.94
CA PRO A 49 28.49 -12.66 -20.27
C PRO A 49 27.26 -12.09 -21.00
N ARG A 50 27.46 -11.64 -22.24
CA ARG A 50 26.42 -11.00 -23.06
C ARG A 50 26.04 -11.92 -24.21
N MET A 51 24.75 -12.15 -24.41
CA MET A 51 24.25 -13.09 -25.42
C MET A 51 22.81 -12.78 -25.85
N THR A 52 22.38 -13.29 -27.00
CA THR A 52 20.98 -13.24 -27.44
C THR A 52 20.10 -14.21 -26.65
N THR A 53 18.77 -14.11 -26.78
CA THR A 53 17.84 -15.05 -26.14
C THR A 53 18.04 -16.47 -26.65
N SER A 54 18.31 -16.63 -27.95
CA SER A 54 18.59 -17.94 -28.55
C SER A 54 19.85 -18.59 -27.99
N GLN A 55 20.92 -17.80 -27.79
CA GLN A 55 22.16 -18.27 -27.18
C GLN A 55 21.99 -18.60 -25.69
N ARG A 56 21.26 -17.76 -24.95
CA ARG A 56 20.89 -18.02 -23.55
C ARG A 56 20.13 -19.33 -23.40
N ASN A 57 19.12 -19.55 -24.25
CA ASN A 57 18.30 -20.76 -24.23
C ASN A 57 19.06 -22.01 -24.71
N ALA A 58 20.19 -21.86 -25.40
CA ALA A 58 21.07 -22.96 -25.80
C ALA A 58 22.01 -23.43 -24.67
N ILE A 59 22.05 -22.74 -23.51
CA ILE A 59 22.80 -23.19 -22.33
C ILE A 59 22.15 -24.45 -21.79
N THR A 60 22.87 -25.57 -21.85
CA THR A 60 22.41 -26.85 -21.30
C THR A 60 22.71 -26.94 -19.80
N ASN A 61 21.72 -27.41 -19.02
CA ASN A 61 21.81 -27.57 -17.55
C ASN A 61 22.31 -26.32 -16.79
N PRO A 62 21.68 -25.14 -16.94
CA PRO A 62 22.05 -23.95 -16.18
C PRO A 62 21.90 -24.18 -14.66
N VAL A 63 22.87 -23.72 -13.88
CA VAL A 63 22.86 -23.80 -12.42
C VAL A 63 22.10 -22.60 -11.84
N ALA A 64 21.38 -22.81 -10.74
CA ALA A 64 20.70 -21.73 -10.03
C ALA A 64 21.67 -20.60 -9.65
N GLY A 65 21.29 -19.35 -9.91
CA GLY A 65 22.14 -18.18 -9.69
C GLY A 65 23.07 -17.83 -10.86
N LEU A 66 23.03 -18.56 -11.99
CA LEU A 66 23.71 -18.16 -13.21
C LEU A 66 23.14 -16.82 -13.72
N MET A 67 24.01 -15.85 -14.01
CA MET A 67 23.61 -14.51 -14.47
C MET A 67 24.25 -14.16 -15.82
N ILE A 68 23.48 -13.55 -16.71
CA ILE A 68 23.91 -13.08 -18.04
C ILE A 68 23.25 -11.73 -18.35
N TYR A 69 23.77 -11.00 -19.34
CA TYR A 69 23.06 -9.88 -19.95
C TYR A 69 22.48 -10.30 -21.30
N ASN A 70 21.15 -10.28 -21.41
CA ASN A 70 20.45 -10.57 -22.65
C ASN A 70 20.42 -9.33 -23.55
N LEU A 71 20.96 -9.47 -24.76
CA LEU A 71 21.09 -8.39 -25.75
C LEU A 71 19.76 -8.00 -26.42
N GLU A 72 18.78 -8.89 -26.42
CA GLU A 72 17.47 -8.65 -27.03
C GLU A 72 16.48 -8.09 -26.00
N GLU A 73 16.55 -8.56 -24.75
CA GLU A 73 15.79 -8.00 -23.63
C GLU A 73 16.42 -6.72 -23.04
N ASN A 74 17.67 -6.40 -23.43
CA ASN A 74 18.47 -5.30 -22.86
C ASN A 74 18.51 -5.33 -21.33
N CYS A 75 18.69 -6.52 -20.76
CA CYS A 75 18.56 -6.71 -19.33
C CYS A 75 19.45 -7.84 -18.78
N ILE A 76 19.76 -7.77 -17.48
CA ILE A 76 20.30 -8.91 -16.75
C ILE A 76 19.21 -9.97 -16.57
N ASN A 77 19.51 -11.20 -16.97
CA ASN A 77 18.71 -12.36 -16.60
C ASN A 77 19.46 -13.22 -15.59
N PHE A 78 18.73 -13.88 -14.69
CA PHE A 78 19.28 -14.94 -13.85
C PHE A 78 18.45 -16.22 -13.91
N TRP A 79 19.12 -17.37 -13.77
CA TRP A 79 18.44 -18.67 -13.72
C TRP A 79 18.04 -19.00 -12.28
N ASN A 80 16.76 -19.24 -12.03
CA ASN A 80 16.23 -19.53 -10.67
C ASN A 80 16.11 -21.02 -10.33
N ALA A 81 16.76 -21.90 -11.13
CA ALA A 81 16.61 -23.36 -11.15
C ALA A 81 15.46 -23.92 -12.00
N SER A 82 14.52 -23.09 -12.45
CA SER A 82 13.35 -23.51 -13.24
C SER A 82 13.20 -22.74 -14.55
N GLU A 83 13.47 -21.43 -14.52
CA GLU A 83 13.33 -20.53 -15.66
C GLU A 83 14.32 -19.36 -15.59
N TRP A 84 14.45 -18.64 -16.70
CA TRP A 84 15.19 -17.38 -16.78
C TRP A 84 14.30 -16.23 -16.32
N ILE A 85 14.75 -15.50 -15.31
CA ILE A 85 14.06 -14.32 -14.78
C ILE A 85 14.78 -13.05 -15.23
N SER A 86 14.02 -12.10 -15.80
CA SER A 86 14.50 -10.74 -16.09
C SER A 86 14.53 -9.90 -14.81
N LEU A 87 15.69 -9.33 -14.46
CA LEU A 87 15.84 -8.46 -13.29
C LEU A 87 15.40 -7.01 -13.53
N CYS A 88 15.08 -6.65 -14.76
CA CYS A 88 14.56 -5.34 -15.12
C CYS A 88 13.03 -5.33 -15.10
N GLY A 89 12.43 -6.43 -14.61
CA GLY A 89 11.05 -6.80 -14.86
C GLY A 89 10.88 -7.25 -16.32
N ASP A 90 9.89 -8.10 -16.59
CA ASP A 90 9.10 -7.84 -17.80
C ASP A 90 8.71 -6.36 -17.74
N SER A 91 8.70 -5.63 -18.86
CA SER A 91 8.10 -4.29 -18.90
C SER A 91 6.82 -4.35 -18.08
N ALA A 92 6.87 -3.87 -16.83
CA ALA A 92 5.76 -4.05 -15.91
C ALA A 92 4.63 -3.39 -16.68
N THR A 93 3.57 -4.13 -16.98
CA THR A 93 2.36 -3.53 -17.53
C THR A 93 2.06 -2.39 -16.58
N THR A 94 2.38 -1.17 -17.00
CA THR A 94 2.29 0.00 -16.15
C THR A 94 0.84 0.05 -15.79
N PHE A 95 0.51 -0.11 -14.51
CA PHE A 95 -0.88 -0.13 -14.06
C PHE A 95 -1.66 0.97 -14.79
N GLN A 96 -2.66 0.58 -15.58
CA GLN A 96 -3.55 1.48 -16.28
C GLN A 96 -4.87 1.54 -15.56
N CYS A 97 -5.53 2.70 -15.59
CA CYS A 97 -6.86 2.77 -15.01
C CYS A 97 -7.83 1.87 -15.80
N GLY A 98 -8.57 1.04 -15.08
CA GLY A 98 -9.32 -0.09 -15.63
C GLY A 98 -8.74 -1.45 -15.21
N ASP A 99 -7.44 -1.51 -14.90
CA ASP A 99 -6.82 -2.72 -14.38
C ASP A 99 -7.37 -3.06 -12.99
N PRO A 100 -7.59 -4.35 -12.68
CA PRO A 100 -8.00 -4.78 -11.36
C PRO A 100 -6.84 -4.64 -10.37
N VAL A 101 -7.17 -4.39 -9.10
CA VAL A 101 -6.22 -4.31 -8.00
C VAL A 101 -6.58 -5.36 -6.96
N THR A 102 -5.62 -6.25 -6.67
CA THR A 102 -5.74 -7.27 -5.63
C THR A 102 -5.00 -6.82 -4.37
N PHE A 103 -5.66 -6.90 -3.22
CA PHE A 103 -5.10 -6.47 -1.94
C PHE A 103 -5.73 -7.25 -0.79
N THR A 104 -5.13 -7.15 0.39
CA THR A 104 -5.71 -7.72 1.61
C THR A 104 -6.68 -6.73 2.22
N TYR A 105 -7.93 -7.15 2.42
CA TYR A 105 -8.95 -6.41 3.15
C TYR A 105 -9.50 -7.29 4.28
N LYS A 106 -9.46 -6.79 5.52
CA LYS A 106 -9.86 -7.48 6.75
C LYS A 106 -9.24 -8.88 6.89
N GLY A 107 -7.98 -9.01 6.49
CA GLY A 107 -7.24 -10.28 6.51
C GLY A 107 -7.56 -11.25 5.36
N THR A 108 -8.38 -10.83 4.37
CA THR A 108 -8.72 -11.66 3.21
C THR A 108 -8.26 -11.02 1.91
N SER A 109 -7.77 -11.82 0.96
CA SER A 109 -7.45 -11.32 -0.39
C SER A 109 -8.74 -10.98 -1.15
N VAL A 110 -8.83 -9.75 -1.64
CA VAL A 110 -9.95 -9.26 -2.47
C VAL A 110 -9.40 -8.61 -3.74
N THR A 111 -10.21 -8.61 -4.81
CA THR A 111 -9.87 -7.96 -6.08
C THR A 111 -10.96 -6.97 -6.45
N TYR A 112 -10.60 -5.70 -6.56
CA TYR A 112 -11.50 -4.62 -6.98
C TYR A 112 -11.13 -4.16 -8.39
N GLY A 113 -12.10 -3.63 -9.14
CA GLY A 113 -11.82 -2.93 -10.38
C GLY A 113 -11.36 -1.50 -10.10
N THR A 114 -10.86 -0.84 -11.14
CA THR A 114 -10.57 0.60 -11.10
C THR A 114 -11.30 1.32 -12.20
N VAL A 115 -11.56 2.61 -11.98
CA VAL A 115 -12.35 3.45 -12.89
C VAL A 115 -11.76 4.83 -12.97
N GLU A 116 -11.74 5.39 -14.17
CA GLU A 116 -11.29 6.76 -14.40
C GLU A 116 -12.38 7.74 -13.98
N GLY A 117 -12.02 8.68 -13.11
CA GLY A 117 -12.85 9.81 -12.70
C GLY A 117 -12.45 11.10 -13.42
N ALA A 118 -12.76 12.24 -12.81
CA ALA A 118 -12.39 13.54 -13.36
C ALA A 118 -10.86 13.68 -13.52
N ASN A 119 -10.44 14.45 -14.54
CA ASN A 119 -9.04 14.75 -14.86
C ASN A 119 -8.13 13.52 -15.01
N GLY A 120 -8.67 12.39 -15.49
CA GLY A 120 -7.89 11.16 -15.70
C GLY A 120 -7.41 10.51 -14.39
N ARG A 121 -7.96 10.90 -13.24
CA ARG A 121 -7.61 10.31 -11.95
C ARG A 121 -8.21 8.92 -11.85
N CYS A 122 -7.43 7.95 -11.37
CA CYS A 122 -7.88 6.58 -11.22
C CYS A 122 -8.40 6.29 -9.81
N TRP A 123 -9.57 5.68 -9.71
CA TRP A 123 -10.25 5.37 -8.45
C TRP A 123 -10.56 3.90 -8.34
N LEU A 124 -10.76 3.39 -7.13
CA LEU A 124 -11.41 2.09 -6.96
C LEU A 124 -12.86 2.15 -7.46
N ASP A 125 -13.33 1.10 -8.12
CA ASP A 125 -14.68 1.02 -8.69
C ASP A 125 -15.79 0.89 -7.64
N ARG A 126 -15.43 0.56 -6.38
CA ARG A 126 -16.36 0.46 -5.24
C ARG A 126 -15.73 0.96 -3.93
N ASN A 127 -16.59 1.22 -2.94
CA ASN A 127 -16.17 1.61 -1.59
C ASN A 127 -15.42 0.44 -0.94
N LEU A 128 -14.46 0.72 -0.05
CA LEU A 128 -13.85 -0.34 0.76
C LEU A 128 -14.92 -1.10 1.54
N GLY A 129 -14.90 -2.43 1.46
CA GLY A 129 -15.89 -3.31 2.07
C GLY A 129 -17.14 -3.55 1.23
N ALA A 130 -17.29 -2.93 0.06
CA ALA A 130 -18.39 -3.22 -0.85
C ALA A 130 -18.14 -4.54 -1.60
N SER A 131 -19.20 -5.33 -1.81
CA SER A 131 -19.08 -6.61 -2.53
C SER A 131 -19.14 -6.44 -4.05
N ARG A 132 -19.69 -5.33 -4.54
CA ARG A 132 -19.83 -5.02 -5.97
C ARG A 132 -19.82 -3.52 -6.27
N VAL A 133 -19.70 -3.20 -7.55
CA VAL A 133 -20.00 -1.86 -8.08
C VAL A 133 -21.50 -1.60 -7.96
N ALA A 134 -21.88 -0.36 -7.64
CA ALA A 134 -23.26 0.00 -7.41
C ALA A 134 -24.15 -0.17 -8.65
N ASN A 135 -25.28 -0.84 -8.47
CA ASN A 135 -26.36 -0.91 -9.47
C ASN A 135 -27.41 0.21 -9.30
N SER A 136 -27.45 0.84 -8.13
CA SER A 136 -28.25 2.03 -7.83
C SER A 136 -27.57 2.81 -6.70
N LYS A 137 -27.92 4.09 -6.53
CA LYS A 137 -27.44 4.90 -5.40
C LYS A 137 -27.80 4.28 -4.03
N THR A 138 -28.85 3.46 -3.97
CA THR A 138 -29.32 2.77 -2.76
C THR A 138 -28.94 1.29 -2.70
N ASP A 139 -28.02 0.81 -3.54
CA ASP A 139 -27.59 -0.60 -3.52
C ASP A 139 -26.80 -0.94 -2.25
N SER A 140 -27.43 -1.67 -1.33
CA SER A 140 -26.85 -2.02 -0.03
C SER A 140 -25.58 -2.87 -0.12
N ASN A 141 -25.42 -3.65 -1.17
CA ASN A 141 -24.20 -4.44 -1.43
C ASN A 141 -22.99 -3.57 -1.82
N SER A 142 -23.25 -2.32 -2.20
CA SER A 142 -22.27 -1.37 -2.71
C SER A 142 -22.02 -0.20 -1.75
N TYR A 143 -22.66 -0.21 -0.58
CA TYR A 143 -22.45 0.83 0.44
C TYR A 143 -21.02 0.80 1.00
N GLY A 144 -20.43 -0.38 1.12
CA GLY A 144 -19.14 -0.57 1.79
C GLY A 144 -19.19 -0.36 3.30
N ASP A 145 -18.02 -0.40 3.91
CA ASP A 145 -17.84 -0.24 5.35
C ASP A 145 -17.66 1.24 5.75
N LEU A 146 -17.77 1.54 7.05
CA LEU A 146 -17.83 2.89 7.62
C LEU A 146 -16.70 3.11 8.63
N PHE A 147 -15.60 3.70 8.17
CA PHE A 147 -14.34 3.86 8.91
C PHE A 147 -14.38 5.06 9.84
N GLN A 148 -13.75 4.96 11.01
CA GLN A 148 -13.37 6.12 11.79
C GLN A 148 -12.09 6.74 11.21
N TRP A 149 -12.05 8.07 11.13
CA TRP A 149 -11.00 8.75 10.38
C TRP A 149 -9.62 8.43 10.94
N GLY A 150 -8.72 7.89 10.11
CA GLY A 150 -7.36 7.52 10.50
C GLY A 150 -7.17 6.10 11.04
N ARG A 151 -8.20 5.23 11.03
CA ARG A 151 -8.07 3.81 11.44
C ARG A 151 -7.84 2.90 10.23
N LEU A 152 -7.08 1.82 10.45
CA LEU A 152 -7.00 0.68 9.51
C LEU A 152 -8.31 -0.12 9.51
N ASP A 153 -8.41 -1.06 8.58
CA ASP A 153 -9.53 -1.99 8.40
C ASP A 153 -9.58 -3.13 9.44
N ASP A 154 -9.30 -2.81 10.71
CA ASP A 154 -9.21 -3.74 11.85
C ASP A 154 -10.56 -4.40 12.26
N GLY A 155 -11.63 -4.11 11.53
CA GLY A 155 -12.98 -4.65 11.71
C GLY A 155 -13.95 -3.68 12.37
N HIS A 156 -13.47 -2.57 12.97
CA HIS A 156 -14.35 -1.54 13.54
C HIS A 156 -15.30 -0.94 12.49
N GLN A 157 -14.83 -0.85 11.24
CA GLN A 157 -15.55 -0.24 10.14
C GLN A 157 -16.78 -1.03 9.70
N THR A 158 -16.89 -2.29 10.11
CA THR A 158 -18.04 -3.13 9.76
C THR A 158 -19.31 -2.52 10.30
N ARG A 159 -20.34 -2.42 9.44
CA ARG A 159 -21.63 -1.79 9.76
C ARG A 159 -22.37 -2.39 10.95
N THR A 160 -21.97 -3.57 11.41
CA THR A 160 -22.52 -4.31 12.56
C THR A 160 -21.49 -4.54 13.68
N SER A 161 -20.30 -3.94 13.60
CA SER A 161 -19.29 -4.08 14.65
C SER A 161 -19.82 -3.59 16.00
N SER A 162 -19.41 -4.27 17.08
CA SER A 162 -19.75 -3.87 18.44
C SER A 162 -19.13 -2.52 18.79
N VAL A 163 -19.73 -1.84 19.76
CA VAL A 163 -19.34 -0.48 20.16
C VAL A 163 -18.62 -0.52 21.51
N THR A 164 -17.66 0.39 21.71
CA THR A 164 -17.01 0.67 23.00
C THR A 164 -16.93 2.17 23.24
N SER A 165 -17.06 2.59 24.51
CA SER A 165 -16.82 3.97 24.93
C SER A 165 -15.39 4.20 25.42
N VAL A 166 -14.53 3.17 25.39
CA VAL A 166 -13.11 3.28 25.75
C VAL A 166 -12.35 3.89 24.57
N ARG A 167 -11.89 5.14 24.75
CA ARG A 167 -11.12 5.87 23.76
C ARG A 167 -9.71 5.28 23.64
N SER A 168 -9.18 5.18 22.43
CA SER A 168 -7.80 4.70 22.22
C SER A 168 -6.79 5.79 22.58
N ASN A 169 -5.62 5.40 23.08
CA ASN A 169 -4.44 6.27 23.20
C ASN A 169 -3.38 5.99 22.14
N ASN A 170 -3.65 5.07 21.20
CA ASN A 170 -2.72 4.60 20.19
C ASN A 170 -3.37 4.53 18.80
N ASP A 171 -2.56 4.47 17.73
CA ASP A 171 -3.07 4.43 16.35
C ASP A 171 -3.75 3.10 16.00
N ILE A 172 -3.47 2.06 16.79
CA ILE A 172 -4.05 0.72 16.67
C ILE A 172 -4.65 0.36 18.04
N PRO A 173 -5.99 0.40 18.21
CA PRO A 173 -6.63 0.17 19.51
C PRO A 173 -6.50 -1.26 20.08
N GLY A 174 -6.03 -2.21 19.28
CA GLY A 174 -5.94 -3.63 19.67
C GLY A 174 -7.30 -4.36 19.70
N HIS A 175 -8.35 -3.76 19.14
CA HIS A 175 -9.67 -4.36 19.03
C HIS A 175 -10.44 -3.87 17.79
N ASN A 176 -11.41 -4.66 17.35
CA ASN A 176 -12.27 -4.38 16.19
C ASN A 176 -13.58 -3.64 16.54
N LYS A 177 -13.68 -3.02 17.72
CA LYS A 177 -14.86 -2.26 18.14
C LYS A 177 -14.87 -0.84 17.58
N PHE A 178 -16.05 -0.36 17.21
CA PHE A 178 -16.29 1.04 16.89
C PHE A 178 -16.26 1.87 18.19
N ILE A 179 -15.48 2.95 18.22
CA ILE A 179 -15.28 3.73 19.45
C ILE A 179 -16.22 4.93 19.43
N ALA A 180 -17.25 4.94 20.27
CA ALA A 180 -18.31 5.95 20.27
C ALA A 180 -18.72 6.38 21.68
N SER A 181 -18.99 7.67 21.85
CA SER A 181 -19.55 8.28 23.07
C SER A 181 -20.02 9.71 22.80
N GLN A 182 -20.97 10.21 23.59
CA GLN A 182 -21.61 11.52 23.42
C GLN A 182 -20.64 12.71 23.38
N SER A 183 -19.43 12.56 23.90
CA SER A 183 -18.43 13.64 24.00
C SER A 183 -17.21 13.44 23.09
N PHE A 184 -17.29 12.53 22.11
CA PHE A 184 -16.13 12.14 21.32
C PHE A 184 -16.11 12.92 19.99
N ASN A 185 -15.15 13.84 19.89
CA ASN A 185 -14.75 14.46 18.63
C ASN A 185 -13.73 13.60 17.85
N ASP A 186 -13.11 12.63 18.52
CA ASP A 186 -12.13 11.71 17.97
C ASP A 186 -12.19 10.37 18.73
N TRP A 187 -11.93 9.27 18.01
CA TRP A 187 -11.88 7.92 18.56
C TRP A 187 -10.59 7.65 19.34
N ARG A 188 -9.57 8.51 19.18
CA ARG A 188 -8.35 8.49 19.98
C ARG A 188 -8.08 9.80 20.72
N ASN A 189 -7.28 9.72 21.78
CA ASN A 189 -6.74 10.86 22.51
C ASN A 189 -5.31 10.51 22.99
N PRO A 190 -4.27 11.25 22.58
CA PRO A 190 -4.30 12.49 21.78
C PRO A 190 -4.73 12.27 20.32
N GLN A 191 -5.27 13.31 19.67
CA GLN A 191 -5.50 13.29 18.23
C GLN A 191 -4.18 13.16 17.47
N ASN A 192 -4.20 12.53 16.29
CA ASN A 192 -3.02 12.39 15.43
C ASN A 192 -3.35 12.80 14.00
N ASP A 193 -2.65 13.84 13.54
CA ASP A 193 -2.83 14.44 12.21
C ASP A 193 -1.97 13.76 11.13
N ALA A 194 -1.06 12.85 11.51
CA ALA A 194 -0.24 12.08 10.57
C ALA A 194 -0.97 10.86 9.97
N LEU A 195 -2.19 10.56 10.45
CA LEU A 195 -3.01 9.46 9.94
C LEU A 195 -3.56 9.80 8.54
N TRP A 196 -3.54 8.82 7.65
CA TRP A 196 -4.06 8.90 6.27
C TRP A 196 -3.41 9.98 5.38
N GLN A 197 -2.23 10.49 5.74
CA GLN A 197 -1.55 11.55 5.00
C GLN A 197 -0.70 10.99 3.85
N GLY A 198 -1.24 11.04 2.63
CA GLY A 198 -0.55 10.61 1.41
C GLY A 198 -0.44 9.09 1.26
N LEU A 199 0.28 8.65 0.22
CA LEU A 199 0.44 7.22 -0.11
C LEU A 199 0.99 6.39 1.04
N ASN A 200 2.05 6.88 1.69
CA ASN A 200 2.73 6.20 2.80
C ASN A 200 2.21 6.67 4.18
N GLY A 201 1.02 7.25 4.22
CA GLY A 201 0.42 7.74 5.45
C GLY A 201 0.15 6.62 6.45
N ILE A 202 0.26 6.94 7.74
CA ILE A 202 -0.03 5.98 8.81
C ILE A 202 -1.49 5.52 8.67
N ASN A 203 -1.71 4.22 8.82
CA ASN A 203 -3.02 3.57 8.74
C ASN A 203 -3.78 3.77 7.42
N ASN A 204 -3.13 4.01 6.29
CA ASN A 204 -3.78 4.04 4.98
C ASN A 204 -4.49 2.69 4.69
N PRO A 205 -5.84 2.63 4.62
CA PRO A 205 -6.58 1.38 4.42
C PRO A 205 -6.71 1.03 2.93
N CYS A 206 -6.17 1.86 2.04
CA CYS A 206 -6.24 1.66 0.60
C CYS A 206 -5.18 0.67 0.11
N PRO A 207 -5.39 0.04 -1.07
CA PRO A 207 -4.40 -0.84 -1.69
C PRO A 207 -3.07 -0.14 -1.93
N ASN A 208 -1.99 -0.93 -2.14
CA ASN A 208 -0.69 -0.36 -2.49
C ASN A 208 -0.80 0.53 -3.74
N GLY A 209 -0.16 1.70 -3.69
CA GLY A 209 -0.26 2.71 -4.75
C GLY A 209 -1.52 3.58 -4.67
N PHE A 210 -2.47 3.30 -3.77
CA PHE A 210 -3.70 4.07 -3.57
C PHE A 210 -3.73 4.72 -2.18
N ARG A 211 -4.47 5.80 -2.05
CA ARG A 211 -4.69 6.52 -0.78
C ARG A 211 -6.09 7.08 -0.70
N LEU A 212 -6.42 7.70 0.43
CA LEU A 212 -7.61 8.54 0.51
C LEU A 212 -7.43 9.79 -0.36
N PRO A 213 -8.49 10.23 -1.05
CA PRO A 213 -8.48 11.49 -1.77
C PRO A 213 -8.39 12.70 -0.84
N THR A 214 -7.90 13.81 -1.35
CA THR A 214 -7.97 15.13 -0.69
C THR A 214 -9.32 15.80 -0.97
N VAL A 215 -9.59 16.90 -0.27
CA VAL A 215 -10.78 17.73 -0.54
C VAL A 215 -10.77 18.29 -1.97
N ASP A 216 -9.60 18.69 -2.48
CA ASP A 216 -9.46 19.27 -3.82
C ASP A 216 -9.71 18.22 -4.92
N GLU A 217 -9.28 16.97 -4.69
CA GLU A 217 -9.59 15.86 -5.59
C GLU A 217 -11.08 15.54 -5.59
N TRP A 218 -11.73 15.59 -4.43
CA TRP A 218 -13.18 15.45 -4.35
C TRP A 218 -13.92 16.62 -5.02
N GLN A 219 -13.46 17.86 -4.86
CA GLN A 219 -14.05 19.02 -5.52
C GLN A 219 -13.93 18.93 -7.04
N THR A 220 -12.77 18.51 -7.52
CA THR A 220 -12.52 18.24 -8.94
C THR A 220 -13.47 17.18 -9.47
N GLU A 221 -13.64 16.09 -8.72
CA GLU A 221 -14.55 15.00 -9.06
C GLU A 221 -16.01 15.46 -9.08
N VAL A 222 -16.48 16.17 -8.05
CA VAL A 222 -17.86 16.65 -7.98
C VAL A 222 -18.18 17.68 -9.08
N ALA A 223 -17.20 18.49 -9.48
CA ALA A 223 -17.36 19.48 -10.53
C ALA A 223 -17.57 18.86 -11.92
N SER A 224 -17.19 17.60 -12.16
CA SER A 224 -17.42 16.91 -13.44
C SER A 224 -18.82 16.32 -13.56
N TRP A 225 -19.59 16.25 -12.46
CA TRP A 225 -20.89 15.59 -12.45
C TRP A 225 -21.95 16.44 -13.15
N SER A 226 -22.90 15.78 -13.80
CA SER A 226 -24.04 16.45 -14.46
C SER A 226 -24.99 17.15 -13.48
N SER A 227 -24.95 16.78 -12.19
CA SER A 227 -25.70 17.46 -11.14
C SER A 227 -25.03 17.25 -9.78
N SER A 228 -25.03 18.28 -8.93
CA SER A 228 -24.44 18.25 -7.59
C SER A 228 -25.39 17.61 -6.57
N ASN A 229 -25.76 16.35 -6.80
CA ASN A 229 -26.62 15.54 -5.91
C ASN A 229 -26.34 14.03 -6.07
N ALA A 230 -27.05 13.19 -5.32
CA ALA A 230 -26.90 11.73 -5.35
C ALA A 230 -27.14 11.08 -6.72
N ASN A 231 -27.94 11.68 -7.60
CA ASN A 231 -28.11 11.17 -8.96
C ASN A 231 -26.87 11.44 -9.81
N GLY A 232 -26.29 12.65 -9.71
CA GLY A 232 -25.03 12.95 -10.40
C GLY A 232 -23.88 12.05 -9.95
N ALA A 233 -23.74 11.87 -8.63
CA ALA A 233 -22.72 11.01 -8.04
C ALA A 233 -22.83 9.53 -8.47
N PHE A 234 -24.06 9.04 -8.67
CA PHE A 234 -24.31 7.67 -9.12
C PHE A 234 -24.16 7.51 -10.64
N ASN A 235 -24.57 8.51 -11.43
CA ASN A 235 -24.50 8.45 -12.89
C ASN A 235 -23.10 8.69 -13.45
N PHE A 236 -22.19 9.24 -12.64
CA PHE A 236 -20.78 9.41 -12.97
C PHE A 236 -19.98 8.11 -12.71
N PRO A 237 -18.85 7.86 -13.41
CA PRO A 237 -18.06 6.62 -13.31
C PRO A 237 -17.84 6.00 -11.92
N LEU A 238 -17.70 6.79 -10.84
CA LEU A 238 -17.48 6.25 -9.48
C LEU A 238 -18.71 5.56 -8.88
N LYS A 239 -19.90 5.84 -9.40
CA LYS A 239 -21.20 5.29 -8.96
C LYS A 239 -21.38 5.34 -7.44
N LEU A 240 -21.19 6.51 -6.84
CA LEU A 240 -21.25 6.67 -5.39
C LEU A 240 -22.66 6.40 -4.86
N THR A 241 -22.72 5.76 -3.70
CA THR A 241 -23.97 5.37 -3.02
C THR A 241 -24.29 6.28 -1.83
N ILE A 242 -25.55 6.22 -1.37
CA ILE A 242 -26.02 6.92 -0.17
C ILE A 242 -26.13 5.93 1.00
N GLY A 243 -25.00 5.32 1.36
CA GLY A 243 -24.90 4.27 2.36
C GLY A 243 -24.98 4.72 3.83
N GLY A 244 -25.22 6.00 4.11
CA GLY A 244 -25.27 6.55 5.47
C GLY A 244 -23.91 6.66 6.15
N GLU A 245 -23.93 6.71 7.48
CA GLU A 245 -22.75 6.81 8.35
C GLU A 245 -22.99 6.10 9.69
N ARG A 246 -21.94 5.94 10.51
CA ARG A 246 -22.04 5.53 11.92
C ARG A 246 -21.87 6.73 12.82
N TYR A 247 -22.80 6.90 13.73
CA TYR A 247 -22.87 8.08 14.59
C TYR A 247 -21.83 8.03 15.72
N THR A 248 -21.16 9.15 15.97
CA THR A 248 -20.09 9.23 16.99
C THR A 248 -20.58 8.94 18.41
N SER A 249 -21.84 9.22 18.75
CA SER A 249 -22.30 9.09 20.14
C SER A 249 -22.73 7.68 20.54
N SER A 250 -23.19 6.90 19.57
CA SER A 250 -23.85 5.60 19.79
C SER A 250 -23.28 4.46 18.94
N GLY A 251 -22.54 4.78 17.87
CA GLY A 251 -22.14 3.83 16.83
C GLY A 251 -23.30 3.34 15.93
N SER A 252 -24.51 3.89 16.10
CA SER A 252 -25.68 3.50 15.30
C SER A 252 -25.57 3.99 13.85
N LEU A 253 -26.18 3.26 12.93
CA LEU A 253 -26.30 3.69 11.54
C LEU A 253 -27.32 4.82 11.39
N LEU A 254 -26.98 5.86 10.62
CA LEU A 254 -27.85 6.99 10.31
C LEU A 254 -27.89 7.27 8.80
N GLY A 255 -29.07 7.68 8.31
CA GLY A 255 -29.25 8.17 6.93
C GLY A 255 -28.98 7.13 5.83
N VAL A 256 -29.09 5.84 6.15
CA VAL A 256 -28.89 4.74 5.20
C VAL A 256 -29.98 4.83 4.12
N GLY A 257 -29.58 4.89 2.85
CA GLY A 257 -30.49 5.07 1.72
C GLY A 257 -30.94 6.52 1.49
N GLU A 258 -30.47 7.47 2.30
CA GLU A 258 -30.88 8.88 2.24
C GLU A 258 -29.70 9.83 1.97
N ARG A 259 -28.55 9.55 2.59
CA ARG A 259 -27.32 10.33 2.43
C ARG A 259 -26.08 9.46 2.35
N GLY A 260 -25.01 9.97 1.76
CA GLY A 260 -23.69 9.35 1.72
C GLY A 260 -22.66 10.25 2.37
N ASN A 261 -21.69 9.66 3.07
CA ASN A 261 -20.57 10.37 3.67
C ASN A 261 -19.28 9.67 3.27
N TYR A 262 -18.33 10.42 2.72
CA TYR A 262 -17.06 9.90 2.20
C TYR A 262 -15.89 10.66 2.77
N TRP A 263 -14.95 9.97 3.41
CA TRP A 263 -13.79 10.64 3.99
C TRP A 263 -12.86 11.23 2.94
N SER A 264 -12.26 12.36 3.31
CA SER A 264 -11.06 12.92 2.71
C SER A 264 -9.87 12.73 3.67
N SER A 265 -8.65 12.70 3.15
CA SER A 265 -7.41 12.81 3.95
C SER A 265 -7.17 14.23 4.49
N THR A 266 -7.90 15.24 3.99
CA THR A 266 -7.73 16.64 4.38
C THR A 266 -8.24 16.91 5.79
N ILE A 267 -7.39 17.56 6.58
CA ILE A 267 -7.67 18.01 7.93
C ILE A 267 -8.18 19.45 7.89
N ILE A 268 -9.23 19.74 8.66
CA ILE A 268 -9.74 21.10 8.82
C ILE A 268 -9.15 21.68 10.11
N THR A 269 -8.43 22.80 9.96
CA THR A 269 -7.79 23.49 11.07
C THR A 269 -8.82 24.30 11.85
N GLY A 270 -8.73 24.27 13.19
CA GLY A 270 -9.69 24.93 14.08
C GLY A 270 -9.88 24.16 15.38
N PHE A 271 -10.72 24.70 16.27
CA PHE A 271 -11.15 24.00 17.48
C PHE A 271 -12.67 23.82 17.47
N PRO A 272 -13.18 22.57 17.53
CA PRO A 272 -12.44 21.31 17.49
C PRO A 272 -11.76 21.06 16.13
N LYS A 273 -10.62 20.35 16.11
CA LYS A 273 -10.02 19.88 14.85
C LYS A 273 -10.88 18.78 14.26
N LEU A 274 -11.23 18.94 12.98
CA LEU A 274 -12.10 18.03 12.23
C LEU A 274 -11.35 17.43 11.04
N SER A 275 -11.97 16.46 10.39
CA SER A 275 -11.55 16.00 9.07
C SER A 275 -12.65 16.25 8.06
N SER A 276 -12.25 16.55 6.83
CA SER A 276 -13.19 16.83 5.74
C SER A 276 -13.85 15.54 5.25
N LYS A 277 -15.12 15.63 4.89
CA LYS A 277 -15.87 14.60 4.19
C LYS A 277 -16.71 15.19 3.05
N VAL A 278 -16.97 14.36 2.04
CA VAL A 278 -18.04 14.62 1.09
C VAL A 278 -19.36 14.15 1.68
N TYR A 279 -20.29 15.08 1.85
CA TYR A 279 -21.69 14.79 2.12
C TYR A 279 -22.47 14.75 0.81
N LEU A 280 -23.28 13.72 0.64
CA LEU A 280 -24.14 13.50 -0.52
C LEU A 280 -25.58 13.31 -0.06
N SER A 281 -26.54 13.98 -0.69
CA SER A 281 -27.97 13.72 -0.51
C SER A 281 -28.70 13.75 -1.85
N ASN A 282 -30.00 13.44 -1.84
CA ASN A 282 -30.82 13.55 -3.05
C ASN A 282 -30.90 14.98 -3.64
N THR A 283 -30.58 16.01 -2.85
CA THR A 283 -30.72 17.42 -3.26
C THR A 283 -29.42 18.20 -3.27
N SER A 284 -28.35 17.70 -2.65
CA SER A 284 -27.12 18.47 -2.46
C SER A 284 -25.86 17.62 -2.35
N VAL A 285 -24.72 18.27 -2.60
CA VAL A 285 -23.37 17.78 -2.32
C VAL A 285 -22.61 18.87 -1.58
N PHE A 286 -21.86 18.50 -0.53
CA PHE A 286 -20.88 19.38 0.12
C PHE A 286 -19.56 18.62 0.20
N THR A 287 -18.48 19.18 -0.34
CA THR A 287 -17.18 18.51 -0.44
C THR A 287 -16.22 18.82 0.70
N ASP A 288 -16.45 19.90 1.44
CA ASP A 288 -15.60 20.36 2.56
C ASP A 288 -16.30 20.26 3.93
N ALA A 289 -17.32 19.41 4.04
CA ALA A 289 -18.07 19.28 5.27
C ALA A 289 -17.15 18.75 6.38
N GLY A 290 -16.87 19.57 7.39
CA GLY A 290 -16.07 19.14 8.54
C GLY A 290 -16.86 18.24 9.48
N ASP A 291 -16.23 17.13 9.90
CA ASP A 291 -16.84 16.26 10.89
C ASP A 291 -15.84 15.67 11.89
N TYR A 292 -16.38 15.21 13.02
CA TYR A 292 -15.63 14.54 14.07
C TYR A 292 -15.03 13.25 13.53
N ARG A 293 -13.74 13.03 13.82
CA ARG A 293 -12.99 11.84 13.39
C ARG A 293 -13.55 10.54 13.97
N ALA A 294 -14.37 10.63 15.01
CA ALA A 294 -15.08 9.51 15.62
C ALA A 294 -16.30 9.01 14.81
N PHE A 295 -16.81 9.76 13.84
CA PHE A 295 -17.84 9.25 12.92
C PHE A 295 -17.32 8.10 12.06
N GLY A 296 -18.23 7.23 11.62
CA GLY A 296 -17.93 6.22 10.62
C GLY A 296 -18.42 6.66 9.26
N ALA A 297 -17.54 6.89 8.29
CA ALA A 297 -17.90 7.24 6.93
C ALA A 297 -17.24 6.31 5.90
N SER A 298 -17.78 6.28 4.70
CA SER A 298 -17.27 5.44 3.62
C SER A 298 -15.89 5.90 3.17
N VAL A 299 -15.08 4.96 2.69
CA VAL A 299 -13.78 5.26 2.07
C VAL A 299 -13.82 4.82 0.61
N ARG A 300 -13.45 5.74 -0.28
CA ARG A 300 -13.23 5.52 -1.70
C ARG A 300 -11.79 5.93 -2.01
N CYS A 301 -10.97 5.00 -2.48
CA CYS A 301 -9.55 5.25 -2.68
C CYS A 301 -9.25 5.75 -4.10
N ILE A 302 -8.21 6.59 -4.19
CA ILE A 302 -7.67 7.17 -5.42
C ILE A 302 -6.21 6.73 -5.60
N LYS A 303 -5.77 6.50 -6.83
CA LYS A 303 -4.39 6.14 -7.16
C LYS A 303 -3.48 7.34 -6.94
N GLU A 304 -2.37 7.14 -6.24
CA GLU A 304 -1.29 8.13 -6.17
C GLU A 304 -0.68 8.31 -7.56
N GLN A 305 -0.51 9.58 -7.96
CA GLN A 305 0.12 9.97 -9.23
C GLN A 305 1.64 9.93 -9.14
#